data_AF-K9EE51-F1
#
_entry.id   AF-K9EE51-F1
#
_cell.length_a   1.000
_cell.length_b   1.000
_cell.length_c   1.000
_cell.angle_alpha   90.00
_cell.angle_beta   90.00
_cell.angle_gamma   90.00
#
_symmetry.space_group_name_H-M   'P 1'
#
loop_
_entity.id
_entity.type
_entity.pdbx_description
1 polymer ?
#
loop_
_entity_poly.entity_id
_entity_poly.type
_entity_poly.pdbx_seq_one_letter_code
_entity_poly.pdbx_strand_id
1 'polypeptide(L)'
;MTSSPLHIAALAVGALGIDVVSTRQPYSETDDFAQGAVLDSRGRHWIIKAPKNAAAATILEAEAALAPQLLDALRGGALPFDIMRPAGFVDLEGGGRAVAFPEPLGRPREFVTLPLEQVRALGRGLASIHNLDTDVIARAGLPMYTGPEWAERLQAELSKAVLEVEIPSILRRRWEAALKDEEMWSFTPTVVHGDVAPESFLWSNGSLSTVLGFGEAGVGDPARDLSQLLELDDDAWSVFIESYENTRGQELTDADFNRIVLASEMAIVRWLLYGVRTHNEEIRNDAVQMLGDLADQVRWEPPLVAEETASQVPAPSEPAASGAFSASKPSSGKTLDDSQQSSEPAQANSDAAEKDADTPPRGESSEQ
;
A
#
# COMPACT_ATOMS: atom_id res chain seq x y z
N MET A 1 -12.94 3.87 -23.79
CA MET A 1 -12.80 3.30 -25.15
C MET A 1 -12.33 1.86 -24.98
N THR A 2 -12.92 0.89 -25.66
CA THR A 2 -12.44 -0.50 -25.62
C THR A 2 -11.11 -0.60 -26.37
N SER A 3 -10.11 -1.23 -25.76
CA SER A 3 -8.77 -1.30 -26.33
C SER A 3 -8.69 -2.38 -27.40
N SER A 4 -9.02 -2.02 -28.64
CA SER A 4 -8.91 -2.95 -29.77
C SER A 4 -7.45 -3.36 -30.04
N PRO A 5 -7.20 -4.55 -30.63
CA PRO A 5 -5.85 -4.93 -31.06
C PRO A 5 -5.15 -3.88 -31.93
N LEU A 6 -5.90 -3.21 -32.81
CA LEU A 6 -5.37 -2.13 -33.67
C LEU A 6 -5.00 -0.89 -32.88
N HIS A 7 -5.76 -0.56 -31.83
CA HIS A 7 -5.41 0.52 -30.92
C HIS A 7 -4.07 0.23 -30.23
N ILE A 8 -3.89 -0.99 -29.71
CA ILE A 8 -2.62 -1.40 -29.09
C ILE A 8 -1.45 -1.33 -30.07
N ALA A 9 -1.64 -1.76 -31.32
CA ALA A 9 -0.64 -1.61 -32.37
C ALA A 9 -0.28 -0.14 -32.64
N ALA A 10 -1.27 0.76 -32.69
CA ALA A 10 -1.04 2.19 -32.87
C ALA A 10 -0.24 2.80 -31.70
N LEU A 11 -0.57 2.44 -30.45
CA LEU A 11 0.21 2.85 -29.28
C LEU A 11 1.66 2.36 -29.35
N ALA A 12 1.89 1.12 -29.80
CA ALA A 12 3.24 0.59 -29.98
C ALA A 12 4.06 1.38 -31.01
N VAL A 13 3.44 1.74 -32.15
CA VAL A 13 4.06 2.59 -33.17
C VAL A 13 4.41 3.96 -32.58
N GLY A 14 3.50 4.58 -31.83
CA GLY A 14 3.74 5.88 -31.19
C GLY A 14 4.84 5.83 -30.13
N ALA A 15 4.86 4.79 -29.30
CA ALA A 15 5.81 4.66 -28.19
C ALA A 15 7.23 4.29 -28.64
N LEU A 16 7.37 3.46 -29.68
CA LEU A 16 8.65 2.85 -30.06
C LEU A 16 9.14 3.22 -31.46
N GLY A 17 8.29 3.80 -32.33
CA GLY A 17 8.65 4.08 -33.72
C GLY A 17 8.97 2.82 -34.54
N ILE A 18 8.27 1.71 -34.26
CA ILE A 18 8.48 0.40 -34.90
C ILE A 18 7.42 0.09 -35.95
N ASP A 19 7.76 -0.77 -36.91
CA ASP A 19 6.78 -1.37 -37.81
C ASP A 19 6.15 -2.60 -37.14
N VAL A 20 4.89 -2.48 -36.73
CA VAL A 20 4.11 -3.60 -36.17
C VAL A 20 3.60 -4.48 -37.29
N VAL A 21 3.95 -5.77 -37.26
CA VAL A 21 3.52 -6.76 -38.27
C VAL A 21 2.38 -7.65 -37.78
N SER A 22 2.17 -7.77 -36.46
CA SER A 22 1.09 -8.57 -35.90
C SER A 22 0.77 -8.18 -34.46
N THR A 23 -0.50 -8.33 -34.10
CA THR A 23 -1.06 -8.25 -32.75
C THR A 23 -1.21 -9.65 -32.16
N ARG A 24 -0.97 -9.82 -30.86
CA ARG A 24 -0.94 -11.14 -30.20
C ARG A 24 -1.66 -11.14 -28.85
N GLN A 25 -2.18 -12.31 -28.50
CA GLN A 25 -2.63 -12.64 -27.16
C GLN A 25 -1.41 -12.80 -26.22
N PRO A 26 -1.56 -12.58 -24.90
CA PRO A 26 -2.80 -12.22 -24.22
C PRO A 26 -3.15 -10.74 -24.37
N TYR A 27 -4.41 -10.48 -24.72
CA TYR A 27 -5.06 -9.21 -24.48
C TYR A 27 -5.71 -9.29 -23.10
N SER A 28 -5.33 -8.37 -22.22
CA SER A 28 -5.94 -8.24 -20.90
C SER A 28 -6.54 -6.85 -20.80
N GLU A 29 -7.78 -6.77 -20.32
CA GLU A 29 -8.43 -5.51 -20.02
C GLU A 29 -9.07 -5.63 -18.64
N THR A 30 -8.56 -4.84 -17.69
CA THR A 30 -9.09 -4.70 -16.34
C THR A 30 -9.77 -3.34 -16.20
N ASP A 31 -10.25 -2.99 -15.00
CA ASP A 31 -10.76 -1.64 -14.72
C ASP A 31 -9.65 -0.58 -14.80
N ASP A 32 -8.42 -0.97 -14.47
CA ASP A 32 -7.26 -0.08 -14.38
C ASP A 32 -6.42 -0.03 -15.66
N PHE A 33 -6.25 -1.17 -16.34
CA PHE A 33 -5.31 -1.28 -17.45
C PHE A 33 -5.92 -1.95 -18.67
N ALA A 34 -5.45 -1.51 -19.84
CA ALA A 34 -5.54 -2.27 -21.06
C ALA A 34 -4.13 -2.69 -21.49
N GLN A 35 -3.94 -3.98 -21.75
CA GLN A 35 -2.67 -4.57 -22.11
C GLN A 35 -2.81 -5.44 -23.35
N GLY A 36 -1.81 -5.38 -24.23
CA GLY A 36 -1.72 -6.32 -25.35
C GLY A 36 -0.30 -6.48 -25.88
N ALA A 37 -0.09 -7.54 -26.65
CA ALA A 37 1.20 -7.87 -27.22
C ALA A 37 1.28 -7.52 -28.72
N VAL A 38 2.45 -7.09 -29.18
CA VAL A 38 2.74 -6.85 -30.60
C VAL A 38 4.06 -7.48 -31.03
N LEU A 39 4.11 -7.90 -32.29
CA LEU A 39 5.30 -8.37 -32.97
C LEU A 39 5.76 -7.29 -33.96
N ASP A 40 7.05 -6.95 -33.91
CA ASP A 40 7.62 -6.02 -34.88
C ASP A 40 8.25 -6.71 -36.10
N SER A 41 8.58 -5.93 -37.13
CA SER A 41 9.20 -6.41 -38.38
C SER A 41 10.57 -7.07 -38.20
N ARG A 42 11.19 -6.91 -37.02
CA ARG A 42 12.47 -7.55 -36.65
C ARG A 42 12.27 -8.81 -35.81
N GLY A 43 11.03 -9.24 -35.59
CA GLY A 43 10.70 -10.42 -34.81
C GLY A 43 10.74 -10.21 -33.30
N ARG A 44 10.82 -8.97 -32.80
CA ARG A 44 10.81 -8.66 -31.36
C ARG A 44 9.38 -8.60 -30.85
N HIS A 45 9.18 -9.13 -29.66
CA HIS A 45 7.89 -9.14 -28.98
C HIS A 45 7.83 -8.04 -27.93
N TRP A 46 6.74 -7.29 -27.92
CA TRP A 46 6.52 -6.15 -27.06
C TRP A 46 5.18 -6.26 -26.36
N ILE A 47 5.13 -5.83 -25.10
CA ILE A 47 3.91 -5.61 -24.35
C ILE A 47 3.68 -4.11 -24.27
N ILE A 48 2.43 -3.71 -24.52
CA ILE A 48 1.95 -2.36 -24.35
C ILE A 48 0.95 -2.37 -23.20
N LYS A 49 1.21 -1.57 -22.16
CA LYS A 49 0.33 -1.39 -21.00
C LYS A 49 -0.14 0.06 -20.97
N ALA A 50 -1.45 0.27 -21.03
CA ALA A 50 -2.09 1.58 -21.06
C ALA A 50 -3.03 1.74 -19.86
N PRO A 51 -2.90 2.79 -19.05
CA PRO A 51 -3.81 3.06 -17.95
C PRO A 51 -5.17 3.55 -18.47
N LYS A 52 -6.25 3.18 -17.77
CA LYS A 52 -7.63 3.58 -18.08
C LYS A 52 -8.14 4.73 -17.19
N ASN A 53 -7.45 5.00 -16.09
CA ASN A 53 -7.81 6.05 -15.14
C ASN A 53 -6.54 6.68 -14.51
N ALA A 54 -6.71 7.80 -13.78
CA ALA A 54 -5.61 8.56 -13.22
C ALA A 54 -4.83 7.82 -12.11
N ALA A 55 -5.50 6.94 -11.35
CA ALA A 55 -4.84 6.14 -10.33
C ALA A 55 -3.92 5.10 -10.98
N ALA A 56 -4.42 4.36 -11.96
CA ALA A 56 -3.65 3.42 -12.77
C ALA A 56 -2.47 4.09 -13.50
N ALA A 57 -2.67 5.31 -14.00
CA ALA A 57 -1.58 6.09 -14.61
C ALA A 57 -0.47 6.40 -13.60
N THR A 58 -0.83 6.75 -12.36
CA THR A 58 0.15 7.02 -11.29
C THR A 58 0.94 5.75 -10.94
N ILE A 59 0.26 4.61 -10.82
CA ILE A 59 0.89 3.30 -10.55
C ILE A 59 1.88 2.94 -11.68
N LEU A 60 1.49 3.11 -12.94
CA LEU A 60 2.36 2.78 -14.07
C LEU A 60 3.57 3.72 -14.19
N GLU A 61 3.41 5.01 -13.90
CA GLU A 61 4.51 5.96 -13.85
C GLU A 61 5.48 5.64 -12.70
N ALA A 62 4.97 5.24 -11.53
CA ALA A 62 5.81 4.79 -10.41
C ALA A 62 6.63 3.53 -10.78
N GLU A 63 6.00 2.54 -11.41
CA GLU A 63 6.67 1.32 -11.87
C GLU A 63 7.77 1.65 -12.90
N ALA A 64 7.46 2.52 -13.87
CA ALA A 64 8.42 2.96 -14.88
C ALA A 64 9.58 3.80 -14.29
N ALA A 65 9.31 4.63 -13.28
CA ALA A 65 10.30 5.45 -12.61
C ALA A 65 11.29 4.63 -11.77
N LEU A 66 10.84 3.51 -11.20
CA LEU A 66 11.65 2.60 -10.39
C LEU A 66 12.46 1.58 -11.21
N ALA A 67 12.04 1.31 -12.44
CA ALA A 67 12.67 0.30 -13.31
C ALA A 67 14.20 0.47 -13.50
N PRO A 68 14.78 1.69 -13.65
CA PRO A 68 16.23 1.85 -13.76
C PRO A 68 16.98 1.37 -12.51
N GLN A 69 16.49 1.66 -11.32
CA GLN A 69 17.12 1.27 -10.06
C GLN A 69 17.00 -0.23 -9.82
N LEU A 70 15.87 -0.85 -10.16
CA LEU A 70 15.71 -2.31 -10.14
C LEU A 70 16.62 -2.99 -11.16
N LEU A 71 16.82 -2.40 -12.33
CA LEU A 71 17.76 -2.92 -13.33
C LEU A 71 19.21 -2.87 -12.85
N ASP A 72 19.60 -1.82 -12.11
CA ASP A 72 20.92 -1.75 -11.49
C ASP A 72 21.07 -2.79 -10.38
N ALA A 73 20.05 -2.99 -9.54
CA ALA A 73 20.02 -4.03 -8.52
C ALA A 73 20.12 -5.44 -9.12
N LEU A 74 19.38 -5.69 -10.21
CA LEU A 74 19.45 -6.92 -11.00
C LEU A 74 20.87 -7.17 -11.53
N ARG A 75 21.47 -6.17 -12.17
CA ARG A 75 22.84 -6.26 -12.71
C ARG A 75 23.90 -6.45 -11.63
N GLY A 76 23.64 -5.90 -10.44
CA GLY A 76 24.45 -6.11 -9.24
C GLY A 76 24.28 -7.49 -8.60
N GLY A 77 23.33 -8.31 -9.06
CA GLY A 77 23.06 -9.64 -8.54
C GLY A 77 22.17 -9.67 -7.29
N ALA A 78 21.52 -8.55 -6.94
CA ALA A 78 20.63 -8.49 -5.78
C ALA A 78 19.24 -9.12 -6.05
N LEU A 79 18.83 -9.20 -7.31
CA LEU A 79 17.55 -9.79 -7.72
C LEU A 79 17.76 -11.08 -8.51
N PRO A 80 17.09 -12.20 -8.16
CA PRO A 80 17.23 -13.47 -8.86
C PRO A 80 16.28 -13.64 -10.06
N PHE A 81 15.52 -12.61 -10.42
CA PHE A 81 14.49 -12.59 -11.47
C PHE A 81 14.58 -11.31 -12.30
N ASP A 82 14.06 -11.30 -13.52
CA ASP A 82 13.98 -10.09 -14.36
C ASP A 82 12.82 -9.16 -13.94
N ILE A 83 12.83 -7.93 -14.43
CA ILE A 83 11.84 -6.88 -14.12
C ILE A 83 11.28 -6.25 -15.39
N MET A 84 10.21 -5.45 -15.27
CA MET A 84 9.69 -4.65 -16.39
C MET A 84 10.75 -3.64 -16.86
N ARG A 85 11.04 -3.60 -18.17
CA ARG A 85 12.02 -2.66 -18.75
C ARG A 85 11.34 -1.71 -19.74
N PRO A 86 10.90 -0.50 -19.32
CA PRO A 86 10.37 0.49 -20.23
C PRO A 86 11.31 0.73 -21.41
N ALA A 87 10.78 0.64 -22.62
CA ALA A 87 11.51 0.91 -23.86
C ALA A 87 10.96 2.13 -24.61
N GLY A 88 9.72 2.53 -24.35
CA GLY A 88 9.10 3.70 -24.96
C GLY A 88 7.79 4.07 -24.28
N PHE A 89 7.34 5.30 -24.53
CA PHE A 89 6.15 5.91 -23.93
C PHE A 89 5.36 6.65 -24.99
N VAL A 90 4.03 6.67 -24.85
CA VAL A 90 3.14 7.49 -25.67
C VAL A 90 2.04 8.10 -24.81
N ASP A 91 1.82 9.40 -24.97
CA ASP A 91 0.76 10.12 -24.26
C ASP A 91 -0.63 9.64 -24.69
N LEU A 92 -1.55 9.52 -23.73
CA LEU A 92 -2.94 9.15 -23.98
C LEU A 92 -3.83 10.39 -23.95
N GLU A 93 -4.84 10.44 -24.83
CA GLU A 93 -5.80 11.55 -24.90
C GLU A 93 -6.55 11.79 -23.58
N GLY A 94 -6.76 10.73 -22.78
CA GLY A 94 -7.42 10.78 -21.47
C GLY A 94 -6.51 11.13 -20.29
N GLY A 95 -5.23 11.45 -20.55
CA GLY A 95 -4.21 11.66 -19.51
C GLY A 95 -3.44 10.40 -19.15
N GLY A 96 -2.21 10.59 -18.66
CA GLY A 96 -1.25 9.51 -18.46
C GLY A 96 -0.61 9.05 -19.77
N ARG A 97 0.26 8.03 -19.67
CA ARG A 97 1.02 7.50 -20.80
C ARG A 97 0.95 5.99 -20.83
N ALA A 98 0.86 5.42 -22.03
CA ALA A 98 1.09 3.99 -22.20
C ALA A 98 2.59 3.71 -22.23
N VAL A 99 2.97 2.56 -21.68
CA VAL A 99 4.36 2.10 -21.63
C VAL A 99 4.50 0.89 -22.55
N ALA A 100 5.54 0.91 -23.37
CA ALA A 100 5.95 -0.22 -24.20
C ALA A 100 7.23 -0.84 -23.65
N PHE A 101 7.24 -2.15 -23.44
CA PHE A 101 8.39 -2.89 -22.90
C PHE A 101 8.52 -4.27 -23.56
N PRO A 102 9.71 -4.89 -23.58
CA PRO A 102 9.89 -6.23 -24.14
C PRO A 102 8.98 -7.25 -23.44
N GLU A 103 8.45 -8.23 -24.18
CA GLU A 103 7.63 -9.29 -23.57
C GLU A 103 8.42 -10.04 -22.48
N PRO A 104 7.94 -10.02 -21.23
CA PRO A 104 8.59 -10.72 -20.14
C PRO A 104 8.65 -12.23 -20.33
N LEU A 105 9.71 -12.87 -19.83
CA LEU A 105 9.79 -14.31 -19.83
C LEU A 105 8.93 -14.91 -18.72
N GLY A 106 8.15 -15.93 -19.08
CA GLY A 106 7.39 -16.76 -18.15
C GLY A 106 5.89 -16.50 -18.22
N ARG A 107 5.15 -17.15 -17.32
CA ARG A 107 3.70 -17.02 -17.19
C ARG A 107 3.30 -16.98 -15.72
N PRO A 108 2.22 -16.27 -15.36
CA PRO A 108 1.73 -16.27 -13.99
C PRO A 108 1.22 -17.65 -13.60
N ARG A 109 1.22 -17.92 -12.31
CA ARG A 109 0.69 -19.15 -11.71
C ARG A 109 0.15 -18.86 -10.33
N GLU A 110 -1.04 -19.39 -10.04
CA GLU A 110 -1.65 -19.36 -8.70
C GLU A 110 -0.69 -19.90 -7.64
N PHE A 111 -0.47 -19.15 -6.57
CA PHE A 111 0.49 -19.50 -5.51
C PHE A 111 0.16 -20.84 -4.86
N VAL A 112 -1.12 -21.08 -4.57
CA VAL A 112 -1.63 -22.34 -3.99
C VAL A 112 -1.42 -23.58 -4.88
N THR A 113 -1.08 -23.39 -6.16
CA THR A 113 -0.83 -24.48 -7.10
C THR A 113 0.66 -24.72 -7.37
N LEU A 114 1.53 -23.94 -6.73
CA LEU A 114 2.96 -24.03 -6.93
C LEU A 114 3.50 -25.32 -6.27
N PRO A 115 4.34 -26.10 -6.99
CA PRO A 115 5.15 -27.12 -6.36
C PRO A 115 6.07 -26.53 -5.28
N LEU A 116 6.41 -27.33 -4.25
CA LEU A 116 7.21 -26.85 -3.12
C LEU A 116 8.57 -26.25 -3.54
N GLU A 117 9.21 -26.73 -4.62
CA GLU A 117 10.45 -26.11 -5.11
C GLU A 117 10.25 -24.69 -5.64
N GLN A 118 9.07 -24.40 -6.20
CA GLN A 118 8.69 -23.07 -6.67
C GLN A 118 8.26 -22.19 -5.51
N VAL A 119 7.56 -22.74 -4.51
CA VAL A 119 7.28 -22.03 -3.26
C VAL A 119 8.57 -21.57 -2.58
N ARG A 120 9.62 -22.41 -2.52
CA ARG A 120 10.96 -21.98 -2.07
C ARG A 120 11.54 -20.85 -2.92
N ALA A 121 11.34 -20.88 -4.23
CA ALA A 121 11.83 -19.83 -5.12
C ALA A 121 11.06 -18.52 -4.92
N LEU A 122 9.76 -18.59 -4.62
CA LEU A 122 8.92 -17.45 -4.28
C LEU A 122 9.41 -16.78 -2.99
N GLY A 123 9.67 -17.55 -1.93
CA GLY A 123 10.19 -17.01 -0.67
C GLY A 123 11.57 -16.36 -0.83
N ARG A 124 12.49 -16.98 -1.58
CA ARG A 124 13.78 -16.34 -1.94
C ARG A 124 13.59 -15.06 -2.77
N GLY A 125 12.67 -15.08 -3.73
CA GLY A 125 12.37 -13.93 -4.59
C GLY A 125 11.86 -12.74 -3.79
N LEU A 126 10.86 -12.95 -2.95
CA LEU A 126 10.28 -11.89 -2.13
C LEU A 126 11.29 -11.38 -1.07
N ALA A 127 12.05 -12.28 -0.43
CA ALA A 127 13.13 -11.88 0.46
C ALA A 127 14.20 -11.03 -0.24
N SER A 128 14.49 -11.31 -1.51
CA SER A 128 15.44 -10.52 -2.31
C SER A 128 14.94 -9.09 -2.56
N ILE A 129 13.63 -8.91 -2.75
CA ILE A 129 13.00 -7.57 -2.81
C ILE A 129 13.20 -6.86 -1.48
N HIS A 130 12.86 -7.51 -0.36
CA HIS A 130 12.99 -6.91 0.96
C HIS A 130 14.44 -6.61 1.36
N ASN A 131 15.42 -7.34 0.80
CA ASN A 131 16.85 -7.13 1.02
C ASN A 131 17.45 -6.00 0.18
N LEU A 132 16.69 -5.40 -0.74
CA LEU A 132 17.17 -4.24 -1.49
C LEU A 132 17.48 -3.08 -0.54
N ASP A 133 18.51 -2.31 -0.88
CA ASP A 133 18.80 -1.05 -0.22
C ASP A 133 17.61 -0.09 -0.42
N THR A 134 17.17 0.55 0.65
CA THR A 134 16.08 1.56 0.62
C THR A 134 16.39 2.73 -0.31
N ASP A 135 17.66 2.99 -0.63
CA ASP A 135 18.09 3.97 -1.64
C ASP A 135 17.58 3.65 -3.05
N VAL A 136 17.19 2.40 -3.34
CA VAL A 136 16.52 2.03 -4.59
C VAL A 136 15.18 2.77 -4.71
N ILE A 137 14.40 2.82 -3.64
CA ILE A 137 13.10 3.51 -3.57
C ILE A 137 13.31 5.02 -3.46
N ALA A 138 14.24 5.47 -2.62
CA ALA A 138 14.50 6.90 -2.42
C ALA A 138 14.89 7.61 -3.73
N ARG A 139 15.76 6.98 -4.55
CA ARG A 139 16.19 7.55 -5.85
C ARG A 139 15.09 7.58 -6.90
N ALA A 140 14.06 6.75 -6.76
CA ALA A 140 12.86 6.79 -7.61
C ALA A 140 11.82 7.82 -7.11
N GLY A 141 12.05 8.44 -5.96
CA GLY A 141 11.11 9.41 -5.35
C GLY A 141 9.84 8.76 -4.83
N LEU A 142 9.89 7.46 -4.51
CA LEU A 142 8.74 6.68 -4.04
C LEU A 142 8.56 6.78 -2.52
N PRO A 143 7.35 6.47 -2.00
CA PRO A 143 7.05 6.62 -0.59
C PRO A 143 7.94 5.78 0.33
N MET A 144 8.32 6.37 1.47
CA MET A 144 9.10 5.72 2.51
C MET A 144 8.44 5.98 3.85
N TYR A 145 8.15 4.91 4.60
CA TYR A 145 7.51 4.96 5.90
C TYR A 145 8.33 4.21 6.93
N THR A 146 8.46 4.81 8.12
CA THR A 146 8.84 4.11 9.33
C THR A 146 7.69 3.25 9.85
N GLY A 147 7.96 2.35 10.79
CA GLY A 147 6.92 1.53 11.43
C GLY A 147 5.77 2.36 12.04
N PRO A 148 6.05 3.39 12.87
CA PRO A 148 5.02 4.26 13.41
C PRO A 148 4.22 5.04 12.34
N GLU A 149 4.90 5.58 11.32
CA GLU A 149 4.20 6.29 10.22
C GLU A 149 3.29 5.35 9.42
N TRP A 150 3.69 4.09 9.26
CA TRP A 150 2.84 3.08 8.62
C TRP A 150 1.63 2.72 9.48
N ALA A 151 1.81 2.58 10.79
CA ALA A 151 0.71 2.38 11.74
C ALA A 151 -0.30 3.54 11.71
N GLU A 152 0.18 4.79 11.71
CA GLU A 152 -0.66 5.98 11.60
C GLU A 152 -1.47 5.99 10.29
N ARG A 153 -0.85 5.57 9.19
CA ARG A 153 -1.55 5.44 7.90
C ARG A 153 -2.68 4.41 7.98
N LEU A 154 -2.42 3.22 8.51
CA LEU A 154 -3.43 2.17 8.67
C LEU A 154 -4.55 2.62 9.61
N GLN A 155 -4.22 3.35 10.68
CA GLN A 155 -5.19 3.95 11.59
C GLN A 155 -6.08 4.98 10.87
N ALA A 156 -5.51 5.79 9.97
CA ALA A 156 -6.28 6.74 9.17
C ALA A 156 -7.20 6.03 8.16
N GLU A 157 -6.75 4.92 7.55
CA GLU A 157 -7.57 4.08 6.68
C GLU A 157 -8.76 3.46 7.44
N LEU A 158 -8.50 2.87 8.61
CA LEU A 158 -9.53 2.33 9.49
C LEU A 158 -10.54 3.42 9.91
N SER A 159 -10.04 4.60 10.28
CA SER A 159 -10.89 5.73 10.69
C SER A 159 -11.83 6.18 9.57
N LYS A 160 -11.38 6.14 8.30
CA LYS A 160 -12.25 6.44 7.15
C LYS A 160 -13.31 5.36 6.99
N ALA A 161 -12.95 4.09 7.07
CA ALA A 161 -13.90 2.98 6.89
C ALA A 161 -15.02 2.99 7.95
N VAL A 162 -14.70 3.36 9.20
CA VAL A 162 -15.68 3.51 10.29
C VAL A 162 -16.73 4.61 10.00
N LEU A 163 -16.43 5.60 9.15
CA LEU A 163 -17.40 6.62 8.74
C LEU A 163 -18.37 6.10 7.66
N GLU A 164 -17.98 5.08 6.91
CA GLU A 164 -18.75 4.56 5.77
C GLU A 164 -19.67 3.39 6.16
N VAL A 165 -19.20 2.50 7.05
CA VAL A 165 -19.96 1.32 7.49
C VAL A 165 -19.74 1.00 8.97
N GLU A 166 -20.68 0.26 9.56
CA GLU A 166 -20.52 -0.28 10.92
C GLU A 166 -19.54 -1.46 10.90
N ILE A 167 -18.33 -1.24 11.40
CA ILE A 167 -17.34 -2.31 11.59
C ILE A 167 -17.65 -3.09 12.87
N PRO A 168 -17.70 -4.44 12.84
CA PRO A 168 -17.93 -5.25 14.03
C PRO A 168 -16.98 -4.87 15.18
N SER A 169 -17.54 -4.66 16.38
CA SER A 169 -16.79 -4.12 17.52
C SER A 169 -15.59 -4.98 17.94
N ILE A 170 -15.67 -6.30 17.75
CA ILE A 170 -14.56 -7.23 18.01
C ILE A 170 -13.36 -6.95 17.10
N LEU A 171 -13.59 -6.76 15.80
CA LEU A 171 -12.54 -6.43 14.82
C LEU A 171 -11.98 -5.05 15.10
N ARG A 172 -12.85 -4.06 15.31
CA ARG A 172 -12.43 -2.70 15.63
C ARG A 172 -11.51 -2.65 16.85
N ARG A 173 -11.88 -3.31 17.96
CA ARG A 173 -11.04 -3.36 19.16
C ARG A 173 -9.71 -4.07 18.91
N ARG A 174 -9.74 -5.20 18.20
CA ARG A 174 -8.55 -5.97 17.83
C ARG A 174 -7.56 -5.13 17.00
N TRP A 175 -8.05 -4.47 15.96
CA TRP A 175 -7.23 -3.63 15.09
C TRP A 175 -6.73 -2.38 15.80
N GLU A 176 -7.58 -1.68 16.56
CA GLU A 176 -7.14 -0.50 17.32
C GLU A 176 -6.12 -0.84 18.40
N ALA A 177 -6.19 -2.02 19.02
CA ALA A 177 -5.18 -2.48 19.96
C ALA A 177 -3.84 -2.74 19.26
N ALA A 178 -3.87 -3.50 18.15
CA ALA A 178 -2.67 -3.80 17.36
C ALA A 178 -2.02 -2.52 16.80
N LEU A 179 -2.81 -1.57 16.30
CA LEU A 179 -2.31 -0.30 15.75
C LEU A 179 -1.70 0.64 16.81
N LYS A 180 -1.98 0.43 18.11
CA LYS A 180 -1.42 1.22 19.22
C LYS A 180 -0.23 0.56 19.90
N ASP A 181 0.08 -0.69 19.56
CA ASP A 181 1.15 -1.45 20.20
C ASP A 181 2.53 -1.03 19.66
N GLU A 182 3.28 -0.26 20.44
CA GLU A 182 4.57 0.29 20.00
C GLU A 182 5.60 -0.79 19.67
N GLU A 183 5.57 -1.93 20.39
CA GLU A 183 6.51 -3.03 20.18
C GLU A 183 6.27 -3.69 18.83
N MET A 184 4.99 -3.92 18.47
CA MET A 184 4.56 -4.44 17.18
C MET A 184 5.05 -3.57 16.02
N TRP A 185 5.08 -2.24 16.18
CA TRP A 185 5.52 -1.31 15.13
C TRP A 185 7.02 -0.96 15.17
N SER A 186 7.81 -1.60 16.03
CA SER A 186 9.25 -1.35 16.18
C SER A 186 10.14 -2.13 15.17
N PHE A 187 9.60 -2.52 14.02
CA PHE A 187 10.33 -3.28 13.00
C PHE A 187 11.26 -2.39 12.15
N THR A 188 12.21 -3.02 11.45
CA THR A 188 13.07 -2.33 10.47
C THR A 188 12.37 -2.27 9.11
N PRO A 189 12.03 -1.06 8.59
CA PRO A 189 11.39 -0.94 7.29
C PRO A 189 12.28 -1.45 6.16
N THR A 190 11.67 -2.08 5.17
CA THR A 190 12.35 -2.62 3.99
C THR A 190 11.71 -2.11 2.72
N VAL A 191 12.38 -2.30 1.60
CA VAL A 191 11.71 -2.22 0.29
C VAL A 191 10.60 -3.26 0.25
N VAL A 192 9.41 -2.87 -0.20
CA VAL A 192 8.26 -3.76 -0.40
C VAL A 192 7.80 -3.66 -1.86
N HIS A 193 7.30 -4.77 -2.39
CA HIS A 193 6.63 -4.84 -3.69
C HIS A 193 5.30 -4.07 -3.66
N GLY A 194 4.52 -4.23 -2.59
CA GLY A 194 3.28 -3.51 -2.33
C GLY A 194 2.03 -4.15 -2.95
N ASP A 195 2.16 -4.86 -4.07
CA ASP A 195 1.05 -5.51 -4.78
C ASP A 195 1.38 -6.96 -5.16
N VAL A 196 1.69 -7.78 -4.14
CA VAL A 196 2.04 -9.20 -4.36
C VAL A 196 0.80 -9.99 -4.77
N ALA A 197 0.78 -10.42 -6.03
CA ALA A 197 -0.30 -11.23 -6.60
C ALA A 197 0.26 -12.26 -7.60
N PRO A 198 -0.43 -13.41 -7.83
CA PRO A 198 0.01 -14.43 -8.79
C PRO A 198 0.34 -13.91 -10.19
N GLU A 199 -0.37 -12.88 -10.66
CA GLU A 199 -0.20 -12.25 -11.97
C GLU A 199 1.14 -11.53 -12.12
N SER A 200 1.69 -11.06 -11.01
CA SER A 200 2.94 -10.29 -10.93
C SER A 200 4.18 -11.19 -10.95
N PHE A 201 4.05 -12.48 -10.65
CA PHE A 201 5.16 -13.43 -10.53
C PHE A 201 5.15 -14.43 -11.68
N LEU A 202 6.07 -14.26 -12.63
CA LEU A 202 6.13 -15.07 -13.84
C LEU A 202 7.11 -16.23 -13.70
N TRP A 203 6.67 -17.41 -14.13
CA TRP A 203 7.40 -18.66 -14.02
C TRP A 203 7.82 -19.19 -15.39
N SER A 204 9.06 -19.66 -15.51
CA SER A 204 9.59 -20.30 -16.71
C SER A 204 10.55 -21.42 -16.34
N ASN A 205 10.41 -22.58 -16.99
CA ASN A 205 11.27 -23.76 -16.76
C ASN A 205 11.46 -24.11 -15.27
N GLY A 206 10.38 -23.99 -14.48
CA GLY A 206 10.40 -24.31 -13.05
C GLY A 206 11.05 -23.26 -12.15
N SER A 207 11.43 -22.09 -12.67
CA SER A 207 12.05 -21.01 -11.91
C SER A 207 11.22 -19.72 -12.01
N LEU A 208 11.29 -18.89 -10.96
CA LEU A 208 10.78 -17.52 -10.99
C LEU A 208 11.63 -16.72 -11.99
N SER A 209 11.03 -16.31 -13.11
CA SER A 209 11.75 -15.69 -14.22
C SER A 209 11.63 -14.18 -14.25
N THR A 210 10.45 -13.64 -13.93
CA THR A 210 10.23 -12.18 -13.91
C THR A 210 9.27 -11.82 -12.77
N VAL A 211 9.49 -10.68 -12.13
CA VAL A 211 8.50 -10.02 -11.26
C VAL A 211 8.12 -8.67 -11.86
N LEU A 212 6.82 -8.39 -11.93
CA LEU A 212 6.21 -7.17 -12.48
C LEU A 212 5.35 -6.50 -11.40
N GLY A 213 4.85 -5.29 -11.63
CA GLY A 213 3.84 -4.69 -10.75
C GLY A 213 4.42 -3.86 -9.60
N PHE A 214 5.64 -3.35 -9.74
CA PHE A 214 6.30 -2.49 -8.73
C PHE A 214 5.73 -1.06 -8.64
N GLY A 215 4.52 -0.82 -9.16
CA GLY A 215 3.89 0.51 -9.15
C GLY A 215 3.41 0.95 -7.76
N GLU A 216 3.24 0.00 -6.84
CA GLU A 216 2.94 0.27 -5.42
C GLU A 216 4.14 0.06 -4.49
N ALA A 217 5.33 -0.10 -5.06
CA ALA A 217 6.54 -0.30 -4.29
C ALA A 217 6.89 0.92 -3.44
N GLY A 218 7.54 0.66 -2.31
CA GLY A 218 7.92 1.69 -1.35
C GLY A 218 8.84 1.14 -0.28
N VAL A 219 9.16 1.94 0.73
CA VAL A 219 9.76 1.46 1.97
C VAL A 219 8.69 1.41 3.05
N GLY A 220 8.58 0.28 3.74
CA GLY A 220 7.56 0.09 4.77
C GLY A 220 7.60 -1.30 5.37
N ASP A 221 6.43 -1.80 5.77
CA ASP A 221 6.27 -3.07 6.48
C ASP A 221 6.30 -4.28 5.52
N PRO A 222 7.31 -5.18 5.61
CA PRO A 222 7.35 -6.39 4.81
C PRO A 222 6.14 -7.31 5.04
N ALA A 223 5.44 -7.17 6.17
CA ALA A 223 4.24 -7.94 6.45
C ALA A 223 3.12 -7.70 5.42
N ARG A 224 3.11 -6.53 4.75
CA ARG A 224 2.16 -6.21 3.67
C ARG A 224 2.23 -7.20 2.51
N ASP A 225 3.46 -7.55 2.13
CA ASP A 225 3.70 -8.48 1.03
C ASP A 225 3.50 -9.93 1.48
N LEU A 226 3.97 -10.25 2.69
CA LEU A 226 3.85 -11.59 3.28
C LEU A 226 2.39 -11.99 3.54
N SER A 227 1.50 -11.03 3.83
CA SER A 227 0.09 -11.30 4.09
C SER A 227 -0.64 -11.90 2.88
N GLN A 228 -0.15 -11.65 1.67
CA GLN A 228 -0.73 -12.19 0.43
C GLN A 228 -0.47 -13.70 0.28
N LEU A 229 0.40 -14.27 1.11
CA LEU A 229 0.78 -15.68 1.08
C LEU A 229 0.09 -16.51 2.17
N LEU A 230 -0.81 -15.92 2.98
CA LEU A 230 -1.58 -16.64 4.00
C LEU A 230 -2.58 -17.65 3.41
N GLU A 231 -2.83 -17.62 2.10
CA GLU A 231 -3.65 -18.62 1.41
C GLU A 231 -2.92 -19.95 1.16
N LEU A 232 -1.60 -19.98 1.35
CA LEU A 232 -0.81 -21.21 1.23
C LEU A 232 -1.23 -22.21 2.31
N ASP A 233 -1.21 -23.50 1.96
CA ASP A 233 -1.36 -24.56 2.96
C ASP A 233 -0.15 -24.63 3.91
N ASP A 234 -0.30 -25.34 5.02
CA ASP A 234 0.71 -25.40 6.09
C ASP A 234 2.10 -25.86 5.58
N ASP A 235 2.13 -26.82 4.66
CA ASP A 235 3.36 -27.36 4.09
C ASP A 235 4.04 -26.31 3.20
N ALA A 236 3.28 -25.65 2.31
CA ALA A 236 3.79 -24.60 1.45
C ALA A 236 4.21 -23.35 2.25
N TRP A 237 3.41 -22.93 3.24
CA TRP A 237 3.74 -21.82 4.12
C TRP A 237 5.04 -22.06 4.88
N SER A 238 5.21 -23.24 5.47
CA SER A 238 6.44 -23.61 6.19
C SER A 238 7.66 -23.54 5.28
N VAL A 239 7.54 -24.08 4.06
CA VAL A 239 8.60 -24.07 3.05
C VAL A 239 8.92 -22.66 2.55
N PHE A 240 7.88 -21.82 2.38
CA PHE A 240 8.01 -20.43 1.99
C PHE A 240 8.77 -19.64 3.06
N ILE A 241 8.29 -19.66 4.32
CA ILE A 241 8.89 -18.95 5.46
C ILE A 241 10.33 -19.38 5.68
N GLU A 242 10.62 -20.69 5.70
CA GLU A 242 11.99 -21.19 5.82
C GLU A 242 12.90 -20.60 4.74
N SER A 243 12.46 -20.57 3.49
CA SER A 243 13.28 -20.02 2.40
C SER A 243 13.42 -18.49 2.44
N TYR A 244 12.38 -17.80 2.92
CA TYR A 244 12.34 -16.35 3.09
C TYR A 244 13.30 -15.93 4.20
N GLU A 245 13.19 -16.50 5.41
CA GLU A 245 14.04 -16.22 6.57
C GLU A 245 15.51 -16.52 6.29
N ASN A 246 15.80 -17.67 5.67
CA ASN A 246 17.16 -18.03 5.26
C ASN A 246 17.78 -17.01 4.30
N THR A 247 16.99 -16.41 3.41
CA THR A 247 17.46 -15.40 2.45
C THR A 247 17.59 -14.03 3.11
N ARG A 248 16.70 -13.69 4.04
CA ARG A 248 16.78 -12.48 4.86
C ARG A 248 17.94 -12.52 5.85
N GLY A 249 18.35 -13.71 6.28
CA GLY A 249 19.31 -13.89 7.37
C GLY A 249 18.74 -13.53 8.75
N GLN A 250 17.42 -13.53 8.90
CA GLN A 250 16.71 -13.23 10.14
C GLN A 250 15.45 -14.09 10.24
N GLU A 251 15.14 -14.58 11.44
CA GLU A 251 13.88 -15.25 11.76
C GLU A 251 12.79 -14.21 12.03
N LEU A 252 11.55 -14.54 11.69
CA LEU A 252 10.38 -13.73 12.00
C LEU A 252 9.97 -13.95 13.47
N THR A 253 9.64 -12.84 14.12
CA THR A 253 9.12 -12.80 15.49
C THR A 253 7.61 -12.94 15.50
N ASP A 254 7.04 -13.21 16.68
CA ASP A 254 5.58 -13.21 16.86
C ASP A 254 4.95 -11.87 16.43
N ALA A 255 5.62 -10.75 16.71
CA ALA A 255 5.18 -9.43 16.27
C ALA A 255 5.10 -9.31 14.74
N ASP A 256 6.04 -9.92 14.01
CA ASP A 256 6.01 -9.96 12.54
C ASP A 256 4.79 -10.76 12.06
N PHE A 257 4.54 -11.95 12.61
CA PHE A 257 3.36 -12.76 12.27
C PHE A 257 2.05 -12.04 12.59
N ASN A 258 1.99 -11.33 13.72
CA ASN A 258 0.82 -10.52 14.07
C ASN A 258 0.59 -9.39 13.05
N ARG A 259 1.66 -8.76 12.53
CA ARG A 259 1.53 -7.74 11.46
C ARG A 259 1.08 -8.35 10.14
N ILE A 260 1.55 -9.58 9.81
CA ILE A 260 1.12 -10.31 8.61
C ILE A 260 -0.39 -10.57 8.66
N VAL A 261 -0.88 -11.05 9.80
CA VAL A 261 -2.32 -11.27 10.01
C VAL A 261 -3.08 -9.96 9.94
N LEU A 262 -2.64 -8.91 10.64
CA LEU A 262 -3.28 -7.58 10.60
C LEU A 262 -3.36 -7.02 9.17
N ALA A 263 -2.29 -7.16 8.38
CA ALA A 263 -2.23 -6.66 7.01
C ALA A 263 -3.23 -7.37 6.07
N SER A 264 -3.46 -8.67 6.31
CA SER A 264 -4.49 -9.47 5.66
C SER A 264 -5.90 -9.03 6.08
N GLU A 265 -6.16 -8.90 7.39
CA GLU A 265 -7.45 -8.43 7.91
C GLU A 265 -7.79 -7.01 7.37
N MET A 266 -6.79 -6.11 7.31
CA MET A 266 -6.93 -4.75 6.76
C MET A 266 -7.11 -4.72 5.23
N ALA A 267 -6.89 -5.81 4.50
CA ALA A 267 -7.19 -5.87 3.08
C ALA A 267 -8.70 -5.71 2.80
N ILE A 268 -9.56 -6.24 3.69
CA ILE A 268 -11.02 -6.08 3.60
C ILE A 268 -11.40 -4.60 3.73
N VAL A 269 -10.72 -3.86 4.62
CA VAL A 269 -10.91 -2.41 4.79
C VAL A 269 -10.54 -1.65 3.51
N ARG A 270 -9.44 -2.03 2.86
CA ARG A 270 -9.03 -1.42 1.57
C ARG A 270 -10.03 -1.74 0.47
N TRP A 271 -10.53 -2.98 0.40
CA TRP A 271 -11.55 -3.39 -0.57
C TRP A 271 -12.86 -2.62 -0.40
N LEU A 272 -13.31 -2.46 0.85
CA LEU A 272 -14.45 -1.62 1.19
C LEU A 272 -14.27 -0.17 0.70
N LEU A 273 -13.14 0.45 1.04
CA LEU A 273 -12.86 1.84 0.65
C LEU A 273 -12.72 2.00 -0.86
N TYR A 274 -12.23 0.98 -1.55
CA TYR A 274 -12.25 0.93 -3.01
C TYR A 274 -13.68 0.98 -3.54
N GLY A 275 -14.57 0.11 -3.06
CA GLY A 275 -15.99 0.09 -3.43
C GLY A 275 -16.69 1.43 -3.19
N VAL A 276 -16.43 2.07 -2.05
CA VAL A 276 -16.95 3.42 -1.73
C VAL A 276 -16.48 4.45 -2.76
N ARG A 277 -15.17 4.50 -3.04
CA ARG A 277 -14.58 5.46 -3.97
C ARG A 277 -15.05 5.27 -5.42
N THR A 278 -15.31 4.03 -5.83
CA THR A 278 -15.82 3.72 -7.18
C THR A 278 -17.35 3.71 -7.25
N HIS A 279 -18.05 4.05 -6.16
CA HIS A 279 -19.50 3.97 -6.05
C HIS A 279 -20.07 2.59 -6.46
N ASN A 280 -19.34 1.52 -6.12
CA ASN A 280 -19.72 0.15 -6.43
C ASN A 280 -20.36 -0.51 -5.20
N GLU A 281 -21.69 -0.55 -5.20
CA GLU A 281 -22.49 -1.14 -4.11
C GLU A 281 -22.28 -2.65 -3.97
N GLU A 282 -21.97 -3.37 -5.05
CA GLU A 282 -21.68 -4.80 -4.98
C GLU A 282 -20.41 -5.04 -4.16
N ILE A 283 -19.33 -4.32 -4.49
CA ILE A 283 -18.08 -4.36 -3.74
C ILE A 283 -18.28 -3.94 -2.28
N ARG A 284 -19.07 -2.88 -2.04
CA ARG A 284 -19.34 -2.42 -0.67
C ARG A 284 -20.05 -3.48 0.16
N ASN A 285 -21.07 -4.14 -0.39
CA ASN A 285 -21.83 -5.17 0.30
C ASN A 285 -21.00 -6.44 0.53
N ASP A 286 -20.21 -6.83 -0.47
CA ASP A 286 -19.26 -7.94 -0.39
C ASP A 286 -18.24 -7.72 0.73
N ALA A 287 -17.61 -6.55 0.80
CA ALA A 287 -16.68 -6.22 1.89
C ALA A 287 -17.36 -6.22 3.28
N VAL A 288 -18.61 -5.76 3.39
CA VAL A 288 -19.37 -5.85 4.65
C VAL A 288 -19.65 -7.30 5.06
N GLN A 289 -19.92 -8.19 4.10
CA GLN A 289 -20.06 -9.62 4.38
C GLN A 289 -18.75 -10.22 4.87
N MET A 290 -17.63 -9.93 4.20
CA MET A 290 -16.30 -10.38 4.63
C MET A 290 -15.95 -9.91 6.04
N LEU A 291 -16.31 -8.67 6.41
CA LEU A 291 -16.13 -8.16 7.78
C LEU A 291 -16.94 -8.98 8.80
N GLY A 292 -18.15 -9.40 8.43
CA GLY A 292 -18.98 -10.27 9.26
C GLY A 292 -18.36 -11.66 9.45
N ASP A 293 -17.93 -12.28 8.36
CA ASP A 293 -17.30 -13.60 8.38
C ASP A 293 -15.99 -13.59 9.18
N LEU A 294 -15.15 -12.57 8.96
CA LEU A 294 -13.91 -12.38 9.72
C LEU A 294 -14.20 -12.16 11.21
N ALA A 295 -15.24 -11.39 11.55
CA ALA A 295 -15.62 -11.17 12.93
C ALA A 295 -16.02 -12.47 13.63
N ASP A 296 -16.66 -13.41 12.93
CA ASP A 296 -17.01 -14.71 13.50
C ASP A 296 -15.82 -15.67 13.62
N GLN A 297 -14.87 -15.60 12.68
CA GLN A 297 -13.60 -16.34 12.76
C GLN A 297 -12.76 -15.90 13.96
N VAL A 298 -12.51 -14.59 14.08
CA VAL A 298 -11.63 -13.99 15.09
C VAL A 298 -12.10 -14.21 16.53
N ARG A 299 -13.39 -14.50 16.76
CA ARG A 299 -13.93 -14.83 18.11
C ARG A 299 -13.18 -15.95 18.81
N TRP A 300 -12.61 -16.88 18.04
CA TRP A 300 -11.92 -18.05 18.55
C TRP A 300 -10.40 -17.95 18.46
N GLU A 301 -9.90 -16.85 17.91
CA GLU A 301 -8.47 -16.60 17.74
C GLU A 301 -7.91 -15.80 18.92
N PRO A 302 -6.62 -16.00 19.26
CA PRO A 302 -5.96 -15.15 20.24
C PRO A 302 -5.90 -13.69 19.75
N PRO A 303 -5.82 -12.70 20.65
CA PRO A 303 -5.61 -11.31 20.25
C PRO A 303 -4.23 -11.14 19.58
N LEU A 304 -4.13 -10.20 18.63
CA LEU A 304 -2.87 -9.91 17.91
C LEU A 304 -1.78 -9.35 18.82
N VAL A 305 -2.17 -8.66 19.89
CA VAL A 305 -1.26 -8.12 20.89
C VAL A 305 -1.81 -8.50 22.25
N ALA A 306 -0.93 -8.68 23.22
CA ALA A 306 -1.39 -8.90 24.59
C ALA A 306 -2.22 -7.68 25.00
N GLU A 307 -3.49 -7.90 25.37
CA GLU A 307 -4.25 -6.81 25.98
C GLU A 307 -3.48 -6.40 27.24
N GLU A 308 -2.96 -5.16 27.29
CA GLU A 308 -2.64 -4.53 28.56
C GLU A 308 -3.88 -4.74 29.41
N THR A 309 -3.75 -5.54 30.46
CA THR A 309 -4.85 -5.77 31.39
C THR A 309 -5.16 -4.39 31.94
N ALA A 310 -6.22 -3.76 31.41
CA ALA A 310 -6.69 -2.49 31.88
C ALA A 310 -6.70 -2.59 33.39
N SER A 311 -5.84 -1.78 34.03
CA SER A 311 -5.58 -1.79 35.47
C SER A 311 -6.83 -2.23 36.20
N GLN A 312 -6.76 -3.34 36.93
CA GLN A 312 -7.78 -3.68 37.90
C GLN A 312 -8.02 -2.42 38.73
N VAL A 313 -9.11 -1.71 38.45
CA VAL A 313 -9.56 -0.61 39.26
C VAL A 313 -9.82 -1.27 40.61
N PRO A 314 -9.05 -0.94 41.68
CA PRO A 314 -9.34 -1.56 42.96
C PRO A 314 -10.76 -1.14 43.31
N ALA A 315 -11.61 -2.13 43.52
CA ALA A 315 -12.99 -1.91 43.94
C ALA A 315 -13.00 -0.93 45.12
N PRO A 316 -13.94 0.04 45.16
CA PRO A 316 -14.00 0.98 46.26
C PRO A 316 -14.22 0.19 47.57
N SER A 317 -13.22 0.21 48.45
CA SER A 317 -13.34 -0.35 49.80
C SER A 317 -14.48 0.36 50.52
N GLU A 318 -15.48 -0.41 50.96
CA GLU A 318 -16.53 0.08 51.87
C GLU A 318 -15.91 0.65 53.15
N PRO A 319 -16.45 1.75 53.71
CA PRO A 319 -15.94 2.29 54.96
C PRO A 319 -16.43 1.43 56.13
N ALA A 320 -15.48 0.81 56.84
CA ALA A 320 -15.75 0.20 58.13
C ALA A 320 -16.07 1.29 59.16
N ALA A 321 -17.29 1.25 59.69
CA ALA A 321 -17.70 2.02 60.85
C ALA A 321 -16.97 1.53 62.11
N SER A 322 -16.31 2.44 62.83
CA SER A 322 -16.19 2.35 64.29
C SER A 322 -16.05 3.74 64.89
N GLY A 323 -16.76 3.99 65.99
CA GLY A 323 -17.00 5.32 66.53
C GLY A 323 -16.07 5.73 67.68
N ALA A 324 -16.04 7.07 67.83
CA ALA A 324 -16.23 7.84 69.07
C ALA A 324 -15.02 8.26 69.95
N PHE A 325 -15.00 9.59 70.20
CA PHE A 325 -14.32 10.42 71.22
C PHE A 325 -12.80 10.67 71.08
N SER A 326 -12.21 11.84 71.37
CA SER A 326 -12.66 13.07 72.05
C SER A 326 -11.83 14.31 71.59
N ALA A 327 -12.26 15.48 72.06
CA ALA A 327 -11.94 16.85 71.64
C ALA A 327 -10.49 17.36 71.76
N SER A 328 -10.11 18.32 70.90
CA SER A 328 -9.69 19.69 71.28
C SER A 328 -9.38 20.59 70.07
N LYS A 329 -9.80 21.86 70.16
CA LYS A 329 -9.52 23.04 69.29
C LYS A 329 -8.63 24.02 70.10
N PRO A 330 -8.19 25.21 69.63
CA PRO A 330 -8.32 25.86 68.30
C PRO A 330 -7.05 26.64 67.83
N SER A 331 -7.18 27.39 66.72
CA SER A 331 -6.53 28.69 66.34
C SER A 331 -5.82 28.62 64.98
N SER A 332 -5.85 29.58 64.03
CA SER A 332 -6.58 30.81 63.72
C SER A 332 -6.13 31.30 62.33
N GLY A 333 -6.94 32.10 61.62
CA GLY A 333 -6.52 33.04 60.56
C GLY A 333 -7.01 32.69 59.15
N LYS A 334 -8.08 33.28 58.61
CA LYS A 334 -8.15 34.54 57.79
C LYS A 334 -7.27 34.48 56.53
N THR A 335 -7.68 34.83 55.30
CA THR A 335 -8.82 35.62 54.79
C THR A 335 -8.92 35.43 53.27
N LEU A 336 -10.10 35.75 52.71
CA LEU A 336 -10.42 35.96 51.29
C LEU A 336 -9.53 37.03 50.64
N ASP A 337 -9.33 36.97 49.31
CA ASP A 337 -10.05 37.87 48.38
C ASP A 337 -9.82 37.51 46.90
N ASP A 338 -10.85 37.88 46.15
CA ASP A 338 -11.17 37.79 44.73
C ASP A 338 -10.40 38.83 43.90
N SER A 339 -10.15 38.58 42.60
CA SER A 339 -10.40 39.56 41.53
C SER A 339 -10.02 39.08 40.13
N GLN A 340 -11.00 39.27 39.25
CA GLN A 340 -11.04 39.13 37.80
C GLN A 340 -10.13 40.13 37.08
N GLN A 341 -9.63 39.74 35.89
CA GLN A 341 -9.26 40.69 34.83
C GLN A 341 -9.35 40.03 33.46
N SER A 342 -10.39 40.37 32.70
CA SER A 342 -10.48 40.16 31.25
C SER A 342 -11.10 41.40 30.63
N SER A 343 -10.32 42.15 29.86
CA SER A 343 -10.75 43.28 29.05
C SER A 343 -10.22 43.11 27.62
N GLU A 344 -11.15 42.93 26.68
CA GLU A 344 -11.04 43.18 25.22
C GLU A 344 -11.06 44.70 24.92
N PRO A 345 -11.05 45.17 23.65
CA PRO A 345 -10.11 44.94 22.54
C PRO A 345 -9.70 46.29 21.88
N ALA A 346 -8.86 46.30 20.84
CA ALA A 346 -8.70 47.48 19.97
C ALA A 346 -8.39 47.13 18.50
N GLN A 347 -9.25 47.61 17.63
CA GLN A 347 -9.13 47.71 16.17
C GLN A 347 -8.16 48.84 15.77
N ALA A 348 -7.58 48.80 14.56
CA ALA A 348 -7.93 49.71 13.45
C ALA A 348 -6.83 49.90 12.37
N ASN A 349 -7.31 49.92 11.13
CA ASN A 349 -6.96 50.76 9.96
C ASN A 349 -5.83 50.40 8.96
N SER A 350 -6.31 49.99 7.76
CA SER A 350 -6.17 50.65 6.44
C SER A 350 -5.22 51.84 6.28
N ASP A 351 -4.48 51.96 5.17
CA ASP A 351 -4.99 52.48 3.88
C ASP A 351 -3.92 52.52 2.74
N ALA A 352 -4.43 52.26 1.53
CA ALA A 352 -4.20 52.82 0.18
C ALA A 352 -2.84 53.25 -0.46
N ALA A 353 -2.81 52.94 -1.79
CA ALA A 353 -2.40 53.76 -2.97
C ALA A 353 -0.93 53.76 -3.41
N GLU A 354 -0.54 53.83 -4.70
CA GLU A 354 -1.08 53.56 -6.05
C GLU A 354 0.05 53.97 -7.05
N LYS A 355 0.11 53.35 -8.25
CA LYS A 355 0.63 53.88 -9.55
C LYS A 355 2.16 54.02 -9.76
N ASP A 356 2.75 53.85 -10.95
CA ASP A 356 2.23 53.70 -12.34
C ASP A 356 3.29 53.18 -13.33
N ALA A 357 2.79 52.61 -14.44
CA ALA A 357 3.26 52.63 -15.85
C ALA A 357 4.64 52.03 -16.28
N ASP A 358 4.66 51.09 -17.25
CA ASP A 358 4.57 51.43 -18.70
C ASP A 358 4.52 50.18 -19.64
N THR A 359 3.32 49.88 -20.15
CA THR A 359 2.79 49.66 -21.54
C THR A 359 3.72 49.43 -22.78
N PRO A 360 3.23 49.07 -24.01
CA PRO A 360 2.97 47.70 -24.57
C PRO A 360 3.48 47.58 -26.06
N PRO A 361 2.75 47.09 -27.11
CA PRO A 361 2.02 45.84 -27.39
C PRO A 361 2.45 45.13 -28.73
N ARG A 362 1.98 43.90 -28.97
CA ARG A 362 1.57 43.35 -30.29
C ARG A 362 0.50 42.29 -29.97
N GLY A 363 -0.71 42.24 -30.49
CA GLY A 363 -1.29 42.74 -31.74
C GLY A 363 -2.10 41.57 -32.32
N GLU A 364 -3.40 41.52 -32.04
CA GLU A 364 -4.36 40.62 -32.70
C GLU A 364 -4.61 41.08 -34.15
N SER A 365 -4.86 40.14 -35.07
CA SER A 365 -6.00 40.15 -36.01
C SER A 365 -5.93 38.94 -36.97
N SER A 366 -6.91 38.05 -36.83
CA SER A 366 -7.92 37.64 -37.82
C SER A 366 -7.58 37.22 -39.26
N GLU A 367 -8.32 36.18 -39.69
CA GLU A 367 -8.76 35.78 -41.04
C GLU A 367 -7.78 35.05 -41.98
N GLN A 368 -7.96 33.72 -42.11
CA GLN A 368 -8.56 33.06 -43.29
C GLN A 368 -8.87 31.58 -43.02
#